data_AF-A0A286TZ56-F1
#
_entry.id   AF-A0A286TZ56-F1
#
_cell.length_a   1.000
_cell.length_b   1.000
_cell.length_c   1.000
_cell.angle_alpha   90.00
_cell.angle_beta   90.00
_cell.angle_gamma   90.00
#
_symmetry.space_group_name_H-M   'P 1'
#
loop_
_entity.id
_entity.type
_entity.pdbx_description
1 polymer ?
#
loop_
_entity_poly.entity_id
_entity_poly.type
_entity_poly.pdbx_seq_one_letter_code
_entity_poly.pdbx_strand_id
1 'polypeptide(L)'
;MNKIIASNHFLKFKKKSPKKLQLEIDNEVKNIINNPEIGELKKGDLKTIRIYKFRYKAQFYLLSYEVKGKTLYLYLVGTHENYYKQLKRYLS
;
A
#
# COMPACT_ATOMS: atom_id res chain seq x y z
N MET A 1 10.59 3.00 11.79
CA MET A 1 10.02 4.27 11.28
C MET A 1 9.51 5.11 12.43
N ASN A 2 9.50 6.45 12.30
CA ASN A 2 8.91 7.37 13.30
C ASN A 2 7.69 8.15 12.77
N LYS A 3 7.39 8.06 11.47
CA LYS A 3 6.28 8.79 10.85
C LYS A 3 5.63 7.97 9.75
N ILE A 4 4.31 8.04 9.66
CA ILE A 4 3.50 7.42 8.60
C ILE A 4 2.67 8.52 7.96
N ILE A 5 2.72 8.63 6.64
CA ILE A 5 1.93 9.57 5.84
C ILE A 5 1.12 8.76 4.84
N ALA A 6 -0.19 8.92 4.83
CA ALA A 6 -1.08 8.21 3.91
C ALA A 6 -1.75 9.17 2.94
N SER A 7 -1.82 8.78 1.67
CA SER A 7 -2.54 9.55 0.65
C SER A 7 -4.06 9.50 0.88
N ASN A 8 -4.77 10.48 0.32
CA ASN A 8 -6.23 10.47 0.34
C ASN A 8 -6.84 9.23 -0.33
N HIS A 9 -6.18 8.62 -1.31
CA HIS A 9 -6.68 7.41 -1.96
C HIS A 9 -6.60 6.21 -1.01
N PHE A 10 -5.46 6.04 -0.33
CA PHE A 10 -5.30 5.02 0.70
C PHE A 10 -6.35 5.17 1.81
N LEU A 11 -6.48 6.39 2.35
CA LEU A 11 -7.42 6.68 3.43
C LEU A 11 -8.88 6.45 3.01
N LYS A 12 -9.26 6.88 1.79
CA LYS A 12 -10.62 6.65 1.26
C LYS A 12 -10.90 5.17 1.06
N PHE A 13 -9.96 4.39 0.52
CA PHE A 13 -10.15 2.95 0.34
C PHE A 13 -10.33 2.25 1.69
N LYS A 14 -9.42 2.50 2.64
CA LYS A 14 -9.51 1.93 3.98
C LYS A 14 -10.83 2.30 4.66
N LYS A 15 -11.21 3.58 4.65
CA LYS A 15 -12.46 4.05 5.26
C LYS A 15 -13.71 3.38 4.68
N LYS A 16 -13.73 3.12 3.36
CA LYS A 16 -14.85 2.43 2.67
C LYS A 16 -14.85 0.91 2.86
N SER A 17 -13.75 0.33 3.33
CA SER A 17 -13.61 -1.12 3.50
C SER A 17 -14.35 -1.62 4.74
N PRO A 18 -14.81 -2.89 4.77
CA PRO A 18 -15.37 -3.49 5.98
C PRO A 18 -14.39 -3.47 7.16
N LYS A 19 -14.87 -3.33 8.39
CA LYS A 19 -14.03 -3.22 9.61
C LYS A 19 -12.93 -4.29 9.69
N LYS A 20 -13.25 -5.55 9.37
CA LYS A 20 -12.28 -6.65 9.39
C LYS A 20 -11.14 -6.45 8.39
N LEU A 21 -11.43 -5.91 7.21
CA LEU A 21 -10.39 -5.58 6.21
C LEU A 21 -9.60 -4.34 6.62
N GLN A 22 -10.21 -3.36 7.31
CA GLN A 22 -9.47 -2.22 7.85
C GLN A 22 -8.40 -2.65 8.85
N LEU A 23 -8.76 -3.56 9.76
CA LEU A 23 -7.83 -4.14 10.73
C LEU A 23 -6.73 -4.95 10.04
N GLU A 24 -7.08 -5.70 8.99
CA GLU A 24 -6.08 -6.42 8.20
C GLU A 24 -5.09 -5.45 7.54
N ILE A 25 -5.58 -4.38 6.90
CA ILE A 25 -4.73 -3.35 6.30
C ILE A 25 -3.79 -2.74 7.36
N ASP A 26 -4.27 -2.51 8.59
CA ASP A 26 -3.42 -2.02 9.67
C ASP A 26 -2.34 -3.01 10.11
N ASN A 27 -2.66 -4.31 10.15
CA ASN A 27 -1.67 -5.35 10.42
C ASN A 27 -0.62 -5.43 9.30
N GLU A 28 -1.04 -5.34 8.04
CA GLU A 28 -0.12 -5.32 6.90
C GLU A 28 0.77 -4.07 6.88
N VAL A 29 0.25 -2.91 7.30
CA VAL A 29 1.09 -1.72 7.51
C VAL A 29 2.13 -1.95 8.61
N LYS A 30 1.79 -2.65 9.70
CA LYS A 30 2.78 -3.05 10.72
C LYS A 30 3.83 -4.00 10.18
N ASN A 31 3.45 -4.94 9.31
CA ASN A 31 4.40 -5.83 8.64
C ASN A 31 5.40 -5.03 7.78
N ILE A 32 4.93 -4.02 7.05
CA ILE A 32 5.80 -3.09 6.30
C ILE A 32 6.70 -2.28 7.25
N ILE A 33 6.20 -1.88 8.43
CA ILE A 33 7.04 -1.17 9.41
C ILE A 33 8.19 -2.05 9.92
N ASN A 34 7.89 -3.32 10.19
CA ASN A 34 8.87 -4.28 10.70
C ASN A 34 9.85 -4.73 9.62
N ASN A 35 9.38 -4.90 8.39
CA ASN A 35 10.19 -5.22 7.23
C ASN A 35 9.84 -4.31 6.05
N PRO A 36 10.48 -3.13 5.95
CA PRO A 36 10.20 -2.18 4.87
C PRO A 36 10.55 -2.70 3.47
N GLU A 37 11.30 -3.80 3.37
CA GLU A 37 11.70 -4.41 2.12
C GLU A 37 10.76 -5.51 1.63
N ILE A 38 9.70 -5.83 2.39
CA ILE A 38 8.76 -6.92 2.10
C ILE A 38 8.02 -6.76 0.75
N GLY A 39 7.86 -5.52 0.28
CA GLY A 39 7.29 -5.21 -1.02
C GLY A 39 8.33 -5.21 -2.13
N GLU A 40 7.90 -5.62 -3.33
CA GLU A 40 8.74 -5.65 -4.52
C GLU A 40 8.97 -4.23 -5.05
N LEU A 41 10.25 -3.86 -5.24
CA LEU A 41 10.61 -2.56 -5.81
C LEU A 41 10.22 -2.51 -7.28
N LYS A 42 9.45 -1.49 -7.66
CA LYS A 42 9.04 -1.33 -9.05
C LYS A 42 10.22 -0.90 -9.92
N LYS A 43 10.45 -1.62 -11.02
CA LYS A 43 11.46 -1.29 -12.03
C LYS A 43 10.94 -0.20 -12.98
N GLY A 44 11.84 0.61 -13.56
CA GLY A 44 11.51 1.73 -14.48
C GLY A 44 11.63 3.10 -13.80
N ASP A 45 10.92 4.13 -14.28
CA ASP A 45 10.95 5.51 -13.73
C ASP A 45 10.46 5.65 -12.28
N LEU A 46 9.93 4.58 -11.69
CA LEU A 46 9.34 4.56 -10.34
C LEU A 46 10.21 3.81 -9.33
N LYS A 47 11.53 4.03 -9.40
CA LYS A 47 12.57 3.30 -8.66
C LYS A 47 12.46 3.39 -7.13
N THR A 48 11.50 4.11 -6.58
CA THR A 48 11.32 4.30 -5.15
C THR A 48 10.03 3.71 -4.58
N ILE A 49 9.08 3.31 -5.44
CA ILE A 49 7.81 2.72 -5.01
C ILE A 49 7.95 1.21 -4.88
N ARG A 50 7.59 0.68 -3.71
CA ARG A 50 7.43 -0.75 -3.46
C ARG A 50 5.96 -1.15 -3.51
N ILE A 51 5.68 -2.35 -4.03
CA ILE A 51 4.35 -2.94 -4.06
C ILE A 51 4.37 -4.17 -3.17
N TYR A 52 3.60 -4.13 -2.09
CA TYR A 52 3.41 -5.28 -1.21
C TYR A 52 2.08 -5.97 -1.54
N LYS A 53 2.15 -7.27 -1.86
CA LYS A 53 0.99 -8.11 -2.16
C LYS A 53 0.65 -8.97 -0.95
N PHE A 54 -0.58 -8.88 -0.48
CA PHE A 54 -1.08 -9.69 0.63
C PHE A 54 -2.43 -10.32 0.28
N ARG A 55 -2.79 -11.41 0.97
CA ARG A 55 -4.04 -12.12 0.77
C ARG A 55 -4.97 -11.85 1.94
N TYR A 56 -6.21 -11.48 1.64
CA TYR A 56 -7.28 -11.41 2.63
C TYR A 56 -8.48 -12.23 2.14
N LYS A 57 -8.82 -13.29 2.87
CA LYS A 57 -9.80 -14.31 2.46
C LYS A 57 -9.44 -14.91 1.08
N ALA A 58 -10.37 -14.85 0.14
CA ALA A 58 -10.21 -15.36 -1.23
C ALA A 58 -9.63 -14.33 -2.22
N GLN A 59 -9.17 -13.15 -1.76
CA GLN A 59 -8.75 -12.07 -2.64
C GLN A 59 -7.33 -11.59 -2.33
N PHE A 60 -6.59 -11.21 -3.38
CA PHE A 60 -5.31 -10.54 -3.27
C PHE A 60 -5.47 -9.02 -3.31
N TYR A 61 -4.72 -8.36 -2.46
CA TYR A 61 -4.63 -6.92 -2.36
C TYR A 61 -3.19 -6.48 -2.62
N LEU A 62 -3.05 -5.30 -3.20
CA LEU A 62 -1.79 -4.65 -3.49
C LEU A 62 -1.75 -3.34 -2.72
N LEU A 63 -0.66 -3.08 -2.01
CA LEU A 63 -0.39 -1.85 -1.27
C LEU A 63 0.90 -1.24 -1.80
N SER A 64 0.82 -0.04 -2.38
CA SER A 64 2.02 0.71 -2.77
C SER A 64 2.47 1.67 -1.69
N TYR A 65 3.77 1.65 -1.42
CA TYR A 65 4.39 2.50 -0.42
C TYR A 65 5.81 2.91 -0.84
N GLU A 66 6.34 3.92 -0.17
CA GLU A 66 7.73 4.38 -0.30
C GLU A 66 8.29 4.65 1.08
N VAL A 67 9.59 4.41 1.25
CA VAL A 67 10.32 4.68 2.48
C VAL A 67 11.32 5.80 2.20
N LYS A 68 11.16 6.95 2.87
CA LYS A 68 12.15 8.05 2.82
C LYS A 68 12.68 8.32 4.22
N GLY A 69 13.95 7.97 4.45
CA GLY A 69 14.55 8.02 5.78
C GLY A 69 13.75 7.21 6.79
N LYS A 70 13.19 7.88 7.81
CA LYS A 70 12.35 7.24 8.85
C LYS A 70 10.84 7.36 8.61
N THR A 71 10.41 7.82 7.44
CA THR A 71 9.00 8.06 7.10
C THR A 71 8.49 7.01 6.11
N LEU A 72 7.34 6.40 6.44
CA LEU A 72 6.58 5.53 5.53
C LEU A 72 5.51 6.34 4.81
N TYR A 73 5.53 6.34 3.49
CA TYR A 73 4.49 6.90 2.65
C TYR A 73 3.60 5.79 2.11
N LEU A 74 2.30 5.86 2.37
CA LEU A 74 1.29 4.90 1.90
C LEU A 74 0.46 5.54 0.78
N TYR A 75 0.50 4.97 -0.43
CA TYR A 75 -0.13 5.58 -1.60
C TYR A 75 -1.49 4.98 -1.95
N LEU A 76 -1.53 3.68 -2.23
CA LEU A 76 -2.73 3.00 -2.71
C LEU A 76 -2.83 1.65 -2.03
N VAL A 77 -4.07 1.22 -1.80
CA VAL A 77 -4.39 -0.16 -1.43
C VAL A 77 -5.65 -0.57 -2.20
N GLY A 78 -5.68 -1.80 -2.70
CA GLY A 78 -6.85 -2.31 -3.43
C GLY A 78 -6.63 -3.68 -4.07
N THR A 79 -7.69 -4.24 -4.64
CA THR A 79 -7.61 -5.50 -5.41
C THR A 79 -6.84 -5.30 -6.71
N HIS A 80 -6.31 -6.39 -7.29
CA HIS A 80 -5.48 -6.35 -8.51
C HIS A 80 -6.07 -5.44 -9.62
N GLU A 81 -7.33 -5.63 -10.02
CA GLU A 81 -7.94 -4.85 -11.11
C GLU A 81 -8.10 -3.36 -10.79
N ASN A 82 -8.63 -3.04 -9.61
CA ASN A 82 -8.86 -1.64 -9.21
C ASN A 82 -7.57 -0.91 -8.86
N TYR A 83 -6.55 -1.66 -8.42
CA TYR A 83 -5.23 -1.13 -8.11
C TYR A 83 -4.52 -0.60 -9.35
N TYR A 84 -4.41 -1.40 -10.43
CA TYR A 84 -3.69 -0.93 -11.63
C TYR A 84 -4.40 0.22 -12.34
N LYS A 85 -5.74 0.24 -12.34
CA LYS A 85 -6.52 1.39 -12.86
C LYS A 85 -6.20 2.68 -12.10
N GLN A 86 -6.16 2.62 -10.77
CA GLN A 86 -5.81 3.78 -9.94
C GLN A 86 -4.33 4.13 -10.02
N LEU A 87 -3.45 3.14 -10.09
CA LEU A 87 -2.01 3.36 -10.20
C LEU A 87 -1.68 4.11 -11.49
N LYS A 88 -2.27 3.74 -12.62
CA LYS A 88 -2.12 4.51 -13.88
C LYS A 88 -2.55 5.97 -13.73
N ARG A 89 -3.68 6.24 -13.07
CA ARG A 89 -4.17 7.61 -12.82
C ARG A 89 -3.31 8.41 -11.84
N TYR A 90 -2.65 7.73 -10.91
CA TYR A 90 -1.78 8.36 -9.91
C TYR A 90 -0.42 8.74 -10.47
N LEU A 91 0.04 8.02 -11.49
CA LEU A 91 1.36 8.17 -12.11
C LEU A 91 1.34 8.98 -13.41
N SER A 92 0.15 9.30 -13.92
CA SER A 92 -0.08 10.05 -15.15
C SER A 92 -0.41 11.50 -14.82
#